data_AF-A0A3B0VMA4-F1
#
_entry.id   AF-A0A3B0VMA4-F1
#
_cell.length_a   1.000
_cell.length_b   1.000
_cell.length_c   1.000
_cell.angle_alpha   90.00
_cell.angle_beta   90.00
_cell.angle_gamma   90.00
#
_symmetry.space_group_name_H-M   'P 1'
#
loop_
_entity.id
_entity.type
_entity.pdbx_description
1 polymer ?
#
loop_
_entity_poly.entity_id
_entity_poly.type
_entity_poly.pdbx_seq_one_letter_code
_entity_poly.pdbx_strand_id
1 'polypeptide(L)'
;MLKKSVLFLLGLMICHQSVVFASGYRVPEQSVNSTALSCAYVANANDVDAAYYNPANMSWFAAGMSAMGGMTYINLPAINYNDNRSPALNGESEVENFFIPQFFMISPRYHNFRFGFALTFPAGLAKRWED
;
A
#
# COMPACT_ATOMS: atom_id res chain seq x y z
N MET A 1 -27.69 -33.16 -14.33
CA MET A 1 -27.22 -31.85 -14.84
C MET A 1 -26.21 -31.17 -13.91
N LEU A 2 -26.35 -31.25 -12.58
CA LEU A 2 -25.47 -30.61 -11.58
C LEU A 2 -23.95 -30.94 -11.72
N LYS A 3 -23.57 -32.19 -12.02
CA LYS A 3 -22.15 -32.60 -12.12
C LYS A 3 -21.39 -31.93 -13.27
N LYS A 4 -22.05 -31.65 -14.41
CA LYS A 4 -21.41 -30.99 -15.56
C LYS A 4 -21.18 -29.51 -15.30
N SER A 5 -22.13 -28.85 -14.62
CA SER A 5 -22.01 -27.44 -14.20
C SER A 5 -20.89 -27.23 -13.19
N VAL A 6 -20.70 -28.16 -12.23
CA VAL A 6 -19.60 -28.12 -11.27
C VAL A 6 -18.24 -28.32 -11.96
N LEU A 7 -18.12 -29.30 -12.87
CA LEU A 7 -16.87 -29.48 -13.64
C LEU A 7 -16.54 -28.25 -14.50
N PHE A 8 -17.55 -27.60 -15.08
CA PHE A 8 -17.38 -26.41 -15.89
C PHE A 8 -16.91 -25.20 -15.06
N LEU A 9 -17.50 -25.00 -13.87
CA LEU A 9 -17.05 -23.98 -12.91
C LEU A 9 -15.63 -24.24 -12.42
N LEU A 10 -15.28 -25.49 -12.15
CA LEU A 10 -13.92 -25.87 -11.74
C LEU A 10 -12.91 -25.62 -12.87
N GLY A 11 -13.28 -25.90 -14.12
CA GLY A 11 -12.46 -25.59 -15.29
C GLY A 11 -12.24 -24.08 -15.50
N LEU A 12 -13.26 -23.25 -15.26
CA LEU A 12 -13.15 -21.79 -15.31
C LEU A 12 -12.18 -21.23 -14.25
N MET A 13 -12.15 -21.80 -13.05
CA MET A 13 -11.21 -21.41 -12.00
C MET A 13 -9.76 -21.77 -12.33
N ILE A 14 -9.53 -22.90 -13.00
CA ILE A 14 -8.17 -23.35 -13.39
C ILE A 14 -7.62 -22.52 -14.56
N CYS A 15 -8.47 -22.02 -15.45
CA CYS A 15 -8.07 -21.16 -16.57
C CYS A 15 -7.82 -19.69 -16.18
N HIS A 16 -7.99 -19.32 -14.90
CA HIS A 16 -7.72 -17.96 -14.46
C HIS A 16 -6.20 -17.70 -14.45
N GLN A 17 -5.70 -17.05 -15.50
CA GLN A 17 -4.32 -16.56 -15.52
C GLN A 17 -4.22 -15.38 -14.56
N SER A 18 -3.69 -15.63 -13.36
CA SER A 18 -3.37 -14.60 -12.40
C SER A 18 -2.17 -13.80 -12.92
N VAL A 19 -2.40 -12.61 -13.47
CA VAL A 19 -1.33 -11.60 -13.60
C VAL A 19 -0.95 -11.16 -12.20
N VAL A 20 0.18 -11.67 -11.69
CA VAL A 20 0.73 -11.28 -10.40
C VAL A 20 1.42 -9.93 -10.59
N PHE A 21 0.76 -8.85 -10.17
CA PHE A 21 1.42 -7.56 -10.01
C PHE A 21 2.29 -7.62 -8.76
N ALA A 22 3.58 -7.96 -8.94
CA ALA A 22 4.53 -7.89 -7.85
C ALA A 22 4.57 -6.45 -7.31
N SER A 23 4.40 -6.29 -5.99
CA SER A 23 4.33 -4.99 -5.32
C SER A 23 5.65 -4.21 -5.42
N GLY A 24 6.75 -4.83 -5.86
CA GLY A 24 8.01 -4.18 -6.22
C GLY A 24 8.51 -3.20 -5.16
N TYR A 25 8.55 -1.92 -5.51
CA TYR A 25 9.01 -0.80 -4.68
C TYR A 25 7.88 -0.08 -3.91
N ARG A 26 6.65 -0.61 -3.96
CA ARG A 26 5.49 0.03 -3.33
C ARG A 26 5.63 0.00 -1.82
N VAL A 27 5.33 1.13 -1.20
CA VAL A 27 5.14 1.30 0.24
C VAL A 27 3.62 1.33 0.50
N PRO A 28 2.99 0.23 0.91
CA PRO A 28 1.55 0.21 1.14
C PRO A 28 1.12 0.82 2.49
N GLU A 29 2.04 1.05 3.43
CA GLU A 29 1.81 1.58 4.78
C GLU A 29 1.53 3.09 4.80
N GLN A 30 0.51 3.55 4.05
CA GLN A 30 0.20 4.99 3.95
C GLN A 30 -0.67 5.51 5.10
N SER A 31 -1.22 4.63 5.94
CA SER A 31 -1.95 5.02 7.15
C SER A 31 -1.91 3.89 8.17
N VAL A 32 -2.08 4.22 9.46
CA VAL A 32 -2.12 3.21 10.54
C VAL A 32 -3.29 2.24 10.35
N ASN A 33 -4.44 2.72 9.89
CA ASN A 33 -5.63 1.88 9.67
C ASN A 33 -5.37 0.82 8.59
N SER A 34 -4.69 1.20 7.51
CA SER A 34 -4.29 0.26 6.46
C SER A 34 -3.23 -0.72 6.96
N THR A 35 -2.18 -0.23 7.62
CA THR A 35 -1.10 -1.06 8.17
C THR A 35 -1.62 -2.08 9.17
N ALA A 36 -2.57 -1.70 10.04
CA ALA A 36 -3.21 -2.59 11.01
C ALA A 36 -3.97 -3.76 10.36
N LEU A 37 -4.36 -3.60 9.09
CA LEU A 37 -5.05 -4.62 8.30
C LEU A 37 -4.13 -5.26 7.24
N SER A 38 -2.82 -5.23 7.47
CA SER A 38 -1.80 -5.73 6.52
C SER A 38 -1.97 -5.14 5.12
N CYS A 39 -2.39 -3.88 5.07
CA CYS A 39 -2.67 -3.12 3.86
C CYS A 39 -3.81 -3.64 2.97
N ALA A 40 -4.67 -4.53 3.49
CA ALA A 40 -5.90 -4.97 2.84
C ALA A 40 -7.06 -3.99 3.11
N TYR A 41 -6.93 -2.75 2.64
CA TYR A 41 -7.74 -1.64 3.18
C TYR A 41 -8.73 -0.95 2.23
N VAL A 42 -8.57 -1.06 0.90
CA VAL A 42 -9.34 -0.27 -0.10
C VAL A 42 -10.86 -0.31 0.12
N ALA A 43 -11.43 -1.48 0.38
CA ALA A 43 -12.87 -1.64 0.63
C ALA A 43 -13.31 -1.20 2.04
N ASN A 44 -12.39 -1.16 3.00
CA ASN A 44 -12.65 -0.81 4.41
C ASN A 44 -12.15 0.60 4.78
N ALA A 45 -11.83 1.43 3.78
CA ALA A 45 -11.34 2.80 3.99
C ALA A 45 -12.47 3.72 4.47
N ASN A 46 -12.78 3.64 5.77
CA ASN A 46 -13.91 4.31 6.41
C ASN A 46 -13.47 5.49 7.31
N ASP A 47 -12.17 5.82 7.33
CA ASP A 47 -11.58 6.93 8.07
C ASP A 47 -11.01 7.99 7.11
N VAL A 48 -10.44 9.09 7.61
CA VAL A 48 -10.05 10.27 6.79
C VAL A 48 -9.05 9.91 5.67
N ASP A 49 -8.29 8.83 5.83
CA ASP A 49 -7.42 8.24 4.80
C ASP A 49 -8.17 7.63 3.60
N ALA A 50 -9.50 7.55 3.65
CA ALA A 50 -10.36 7.32 2.48
C ALA A 50 -10.06 8.30 1.33
N ALA A 51 -9.61 9.53 1.64
CA ALA A 51 -9.15 10.49 0.64
C ALA A 51 -8.04 9.95 -0.29
N TYR A 52 -7.25 8.98 0.19
CA TYR A 52 -6.23 8.28 -0.60
C TYR A 52 -6.67 6.88 -1.06
N TYR A 53 -7.18 6.06 -0.14
CA TYR A 53 -7.46 4.64 -0.43
C TYR A 53 -8.73 4.42 -1.26
N ASN A 54 -9.79 5.17 -0.98
CA ASN A 54 -11.08 5.05 -1.67
C ASN A 54 -11.94 6.32 -1.52
N PRO A 55 -11.74 7.31 -2.42
CA PRO A 55 -12.49 8.57 -2.37
C PRO A 55 -14.02 8.42 -2.41
N ALA A 56 -14.56 7.30 -2.91
CA ALA A 56 -16.00 7.07 -2.90
C ALA A 56 -16.57 6.96 -1.47
N ASN A 57 -15.79 6.41 -0.53
CA ASN A 57 -16.21 6.25 0.86
C ASN A 57 -16.34 7.60 1.59
N MET A 58 -15.72 8.68 1.09
CA MET A 58 -15.91 10.03 1.63
C MET A 58 -17.38 10.48 1.59
N SER A 59 -18.19 9.90 0.70
CA SER A 59 -19.62 10.21 0.60
C SER A 59 -20.42 9.89 1.87
N TRP A 60 -19.93 8.97 2.70
CA TRP A 60 -20.56 8.53 3.95
C TRP A 60 -20.11 9.31 5.19
N PHE A 61 -19.18 10.26 5.05
CA PHE A 61 -18.67 11.04 6.18
C PHE A 61 -19.70 12.03 6.72
N ALA A 62 -19.54 12.43 7.98
CA ALA A 62 -20.31 13.51 8.59
C ALA A 62 -20.10 14.85 7.84
N ALA A 63 -21.05 15.79 7.96
CA ALA A 63 -21.08 17.01 7.13
C ALA A 63 -19.87 17.96 7.32
N GLY A 64 -19.13 17.82 8.42
CA GLY A 64 -17.99 18.67 8.77
C GLY A 64 -16.71 18.38 7.99
N MET A 65 -15.69 19.17 8.28
CA MET A 65 -14.32 18.93 7.85
C MET A 65 -13.68 17.89 8.78
N SER A 66 -12.84 17.02 8.22
CA SER A 66 -12.08 16.03 8.99
C SER A 66 -10.64 16.01 8.50
N ALA A 67 -9.69 15.85 9.43
CA ALA A 67 -8.27 15.78 9.11
C ALA A 67 -7.61 14.73 10.00
N MET A 68 -6.62 14.05 9.44
CA MET A 68 -5.80 13.05 10.12
C MET A 68 -4.34 13.26 9.72
N GLY A 69 -3.45 13.23 10.71
CA GLY A 69 -2.01 13.24 10.50
C GLY A 69 -1.38 12.00 11.12
N GLY A 70 -0.29 11.53 10.52
CA GLY A 70 0.46 10.39 11.01
C GLY A 70 1.91 10.44 10.55
N MET A 71 2.73 9.52 11.06
CA MET A 71 4.08 9.31 10.58
C MET A 71 4.40 7.82 10.64
N THR A 72 5.08 7.33 9.62
CA THR A 72 5.58 5.95 9.56
C THR A 72 7.10 5.96 9.62
N TYR A 73 7.66 5.13 10.49
CA TYR A 73 9.09 4.83 10.53
C TYR A 73 9.35 3.52 9.79
N ILE A 74 10.24 3.54 8.82
CA ILE A 74 10.65 2.37 8.05
C ILE A 74 12.15 2.18 8.22
N ASN A 75 12.55 1.05 8.80
CA ASN A 75 13.94 0.61 8.85
C ASN A 75 14.16 -0.46 7.78
N LEU A 76 15.16 -0.25 6.92
CA LEU A 76 15.66 -1.27 6.01
C LEU A 76 16.98 -1.80 6.54
N PRO A 77 17.05 -3.08 6.96
CA PRO A 77 18.28 -3.66 7.43
C PRO A 77 19.35 -3.72 6.33
N ALA A 78 20.59 -3.99 6.75
CA ALA A 78 21.68 -4.30 5.83
C ALA A 78 21.38 -5.58 5.05
N ILE A 79 21.76 -5.60 3.77
CA ILE A 79 21.66 -6.74 2.88
C ILE A 79 23.08 -7.20 2.59
N ASN A 80 23.35 -8.48 2.84
CA ASN A 80 24.61 -9.11 2.50
C ASN A 80 24.48 -9.85 1.17
N TYR A 81 25.30 -9.46 0.20
CA TYR A 81 25.42 -10.12 -1.09
C TYR A 81 26.71 -10.94 -1.15
N ASN A 82 26.55 -12.25 -1.36
CA ASN A 82 27.67 -13.17 -1.57
C ASN A 82 27.66 -13.62 -3.04
N ASP A 83 28.74 -13.33 -3.76
CA ASP A 83 28.89 -13.67 -5.16
C ASP A 83 29.46 -15.09 -5.31
N ASN A 84 28.84 -15.87 -6.21
CA ASN A 84 29.24 -17.27 -6.44
C ASN A 84 30.50 -17.42 -7.33
N ARG A 85 30.96 -16.34 -7.97
CA ARG A 85 32.13 -16.34 -8.86
C ARG A 85 33.39 -15.97 -8.12
N SER A 86 33.33 -15.00 -7.19
CA SER A 86 34.47 -14.56 -6.41
C SER A 86 34.07 -13.80 -5.14
N PRO A 87 34.65 -14.09 -3.96
CA PRO A 87 34.45 -13.30 -2.74
C PRO A 87 34.83 -11.81 -2.88
N ALA A 88 35.68 -11.45 -3.84
CA ALA A 88 36.03 -10.06 -4.12
C ALA A 88 34.88 -9.23 -4.72
N LEU A 89 33.78 -9.88 -5.11
CA LEU A 89 32.55 -9.25 -5.61
C LEU A 89 31.40 -9.29 -4.58
N ASN A 90 31.70 -9.72 -3.35
CA ASN A 90 30.74 -9.60 -2.25
C ASN A 90 30.50 -8.12 -1.93
N GLY A 91 29.32 -7.82 -1.40
CA GLY A 91 28.98 -6.46 -1.01
C GLY A 91 28.00 -6.45 0.16
N GLU A 92 28.09 -5.43 0.99
CA GLU A 92 27.15 -5.17 2.06
C GLU A 92 26.46 -3.83 1.79
N SER A 93 25.16 -3.77 2.10
CA SER A 93 24.41 -2.53 2.02
C SER A 93 24.35 -1.84 3.38
N GLU A 94 24.38 -0.51 3.41
CA GLU A 94 24.20 0.26 4.64
C GLU A 94 22.84 -0.01 5.31
N VAL A 95 22.64 0.34 6.58
CA VAL A 95 21.29 0.38 7.19
C VAL A 95 20.59 1.69 6.80
N GLU A 96 19.31 1.64 6.42
CA GLU A 96 18.57 2.84 6.02
C GLU A 96 17.37 3.07 6.93
N ASN A 97 17.11 4.34 7.25
CA ASN A 97 16.04 4.74 8.15
C ASN A 97 15.25 5.88 7.50
N PHE A 98 13.94 5.67 7.35
CA PHE A 98 13.03 6.63 6.73
C PHE A 98 11.97 7.05 7.73
N PHE A 99 11.73 8.36 7.81
CA PHE A 99 10.63 8.95 8.56
C PHE A 99 9.69 9.63 7.58
N ILE A 100 8.48 9.07 7.45
CA ILE A 100 7.55 9.43 6.38
C ILE A 100 6.32 10.08 7.02
N PRO A 101 6.13 11.39 6.89
CA PRO A 101 4.91 12.04 7.35
C PRO A 101 3.74 11.69 6.43
N GLN A 102 2.54 11.64 6.98
CA GLN A 102 1.30 11.37 6.27
C GLN A 102 0.25 12.36 6.73
N PHE A 103 -0.56 12.84 5.79
CA PHE A 103 -1.64 13.77 6.13
C PHE A 103 -2.81 13.58 5.20
N PHE A 104 -4.01 13.57 5.76
CA PHE A 104 -5.27 13.38 5.05
C PHE A 104 -6.26 14.43 5.51
N MET A 105 -7.07 14.94 4.58
CA MET A 105 -8.16 15.85 4.88
C MET A 105 -9.34 15.56 3.96
N ILE A 106 -10.54 15.66 4.52
CA ILE A 106 -11.80 15.60 3.77
C ILE A 106 -12.56 16.88 4.08
N SER A 107 -13.03 17.55 3.03
CA SER A 107 -13.81 18.78 3.13
C SER A 107 -15.21 18.53 3.68
N PRO A 108 -15.90 19.57 4.18
CA PRO A 108 -17.35 19.54 4.34
C PRO A 108 -18.06 19.13 3.06
N ARG A 109 -19.34 18.75 3.19
CA ARG A 109 -20.19 18.45 2.05
C ARG A 109 -20.60 19.73 1.34
N TYR A 110 -20.26 19.86 0.07
CA TYR A 110 -20.72 20.93 -0.82
C TYR A 110 -21.73 20.35 -1.82
N HIS A 111 -23.03 20.49 -1.52
CA HIS A 111 -24.11 19.80 -2.24
C HIS A 111 -23.88 18.27 -2.29
N ASN A 112 -23.59 17.72 -3.46
CA ASN A 112 -23.32 16.30 -3.66
C ASN A 112 -21.83 15.98 -3.81
N PHE A 113 -20.96 16.97 -3.57
CA PHE A 113 -19.51 16.84 -3.71
C PHE A 113 -18.80 16.97 -2.37
N ARG A 114 -17.64 16.33 -2.30
CA ARG A 114 -16.61 16.49 -1.27
C ARG A 114 -15.25 16.46 -1.95
N PHE A 115 -14.31 17.17 -1.35
CA PHE A 115 -12.92 17.18 -1.79
C PHE A 115 -12.08 16.46 -0.75
N GLY A 116 -11.13 15.64 -1.21
CA GLY A 116 -10.13 15.00 -0.38
C GLY A 116 -8.74 15.56 -0.71
N PHE A 117 -7.89 15.67 0.29
CA PHE A 117 -6.46 15.92 0.16
C PHE A 117 -5.70 14.81 0.86
N ALA A 118 -4.63 14.32 0.23
CA ALA A 118 -3.76 13.30 0.79
C ALA A 118 -2.29 13.60 0.46
N LEU A 119 -1.46 13.64 1.49
CA LEU A 119 -0.01 13.62 1.41
C LEU A 119 0.47 12.22 1.78
N THR A 120 0.95 11.49 0.78
CA THR A 120 1.37 10.09 0.87
C THR A 120 2.65 9.84 0.09
N PHE A 121 3.39 8.80 0.45
CA PHE A 121 4.67 8.41 -0.14
C PHE A 121 4.60 6.93 -0.56
N PRO A 122 3.90 6.60 -1.66
CA PRO A 122 3.61 5.21 -2.06
C PRO A 122 4.82 4.44 -2.62
N ALA A 123 5.97 5.10 -2.75
CA ALA A 123 7.22 4.57 -3.27
C ALA A 123 8.39 5.49 -2.82
N GLY A 124 9.63 5.07 -3.07
CA GLY A 124 10.82 5.92 -2.90
C GLY A 124 11.86 5.41 -1.91
N LEU A 125 11.72 4.16 -1.45
CA LEU A 125 12.77 3.52 -0.66
C LEU A 125 13.99 3.22 -1.54
N ALA A 126 15.18 3.41 -0.97
CA ALA A 126 16.46 3.20 -1.65
C ALA A 126 17.47 2.51 -0.71
N LYS A 127 18.50 1.91 -1.31
CA LYS A 127 19.55 1.18 -0.62
C LYS A 127 20.92 1.65 -1.10
N ARG A 128 21.76 2.17 -0.21
CA ARG A 128 23.18 2.40 -0.50
C ARG A 128 24.00 1.14 -0.23
N TRP A 129 25.01 0.95 -1.06
CA TRP A 129 25.99 -0.13 -0.95
C TRP A 129 27.33 0.48 -0.57
N GLU A 130 28.09 -0.23 0.26
CA GLU A 130 29.46 0.17 0.56
C GLU A 130 30.33 0.03 -0.70
N ASP A 131 31.26 0.96 -0.89
CA ASP A 131 32.21 1.00 -2.01
C ASP A 131 33.37 0.01 -1.84
#